data_AF-A0A6G3MKB9-F1
#
_entry.id   AF-A0A6G3MKB9-F1
#
_cell.length_a   1.000
_cell.length_b   1.000
_cell.length_c   1.000
_cell.angle_alpha   90.00
_cell.angle_beta   90.00
_cell.angle_gamma   90.00
#
_symmetry.space_group_name_H-M   'P 1'
#
loop_
_entity.id
_entity.type
_entity.pdbx_description
1 polymer ?
#
loop_
_entity_poly.entity_id
_entity_poly.type
_entity_poly.pdbx_seq_one_letter_code
_entity_poly.pdbx_strand_id
1 'polypeptide(L)'
;NYQMNLKLIKELAKNEMIFISSNNVLFVKPQVRVGILPEILENILRLRLMIKEKCKIADSKRILSRLTSRQLSIKLIANVVYGYTSAGFTGHMPFSDLADSIVSTGRKILEDTIKSIENTSEWKASVIYGDTDRYILC
;
A
#
# COMPACT_ATOMS: atom_id res chain seq x y z
N ASN A 1 6.16 20.55 -20.25
CA ASN A 1 7.56 20.77 -19.84
C ASN A 1 7.64 21.24 -18.40
N TYR A 2 7.51 20.32 -17.43
CA TYR A 2 7.86 20.61 -16.03
C TYR A 2 9.38 20.57 -15.91
N GLN A 3 10.05 21.71 -16.04
CA GLN A 3 11.44 21.79 -15.62
C GLN A 3 11.47 21.69 -14.09
N MET A 4 11.94 20.54 -13.59
CA MET A 4 12.18 20.37 -12.16
C MET A 4 13.20 21.39 -11.68
N ASN A 5 12.79 22.23 -10.72
CA ASN A 5 13.68 23.19 -10.10
C ASN A 5 14.66 22.46 -9.16
N LEU A 6 15.90 22.27 -9.62
CA LEU A 6 16.96 21.60 -8.86
C LEU A 6 17.24 22.26 -7.49
N LYS A 7 16.98 23.57 -7.33
CA LYS A 7 17.14 24.24 -6.03
C LYS A 7 16.10 23.73 -5.03
N LEU A 8 14.84 23.62 -5.46
CA LEU A 8 13.74 23.13 -4.64
C LEU A 8 13.99 21.69 -4.16
N ILE A 9 14.46 20.81 -5.07
CA ILE A 9 14.76 19.41 -4.71
C ILE A 9 15.89 19.34 -3.67
N LYS A 10 16.97 20.13 -3.85
CA LYS A 10 18.07 20.17 -2.89
C LYS A 10 17.62 20.65 -1.51
N GLU A 11 16.74 21.65 -1.48
CA GLU A 11 16.18 22.17 -0.22
C GLU A 11 15.28 21.15 0.47
N LEU A 12 14.39 20.50 -0.28
CA LEU A 12 13.54 19.42 0.24
C LEU A 12 14.37 18.22 0.73
N ALA A 13 15.45 17.85 0.02
CA ALA A 13 16.37 16.80 0.45
C ALA A 13 17.09 17.16 1.74
N LYS A 14 17.57 18.41 1.87
CA LYS A 14 18.26 18.92 3.06
C LYS A 14 17.36 18.89 4.30
N ASN A 15 16.07 19.13 4.12
CA ASN A 15 15.07 19.13 5.19
C ASN A 15 14.46 17.74 5.43
N GLU A 16 15.03 16.67 4.85
CA GLU A 16 14.52 15.30 4.93
C GLU A 16 13.04 15.16 4.50
N MET A 17 12.58 15.96 3.54
CA MET A 17 11.19 16.00 3.09
C MET A 17 10.92 15.12 1.86
N ILE A 18 11.90 14.30 1.46
CA ILE A 18 11.84 13.42 0.29
C ILE A 18 11.88 11.96 0.74
N PHE A 19 11.10 11.14 0.05
CA PHE A 19 11.15 9.69 0.08
C PHE A 19 11.60 9.17 -1.28
N ILE A 20 12.60 8.28 -1.29
CA ILE A 20 13.08 7.62 -2.50
C ILE A 20 12.56 6.18 -2.45
N SER A 21 11.75 5.78 -3.43
CA SER A 21 11.26 4.41 -3.54
C SER A 21 12.36 3.45 -4.00
N SER A 22 12.11 2.14 -3.89
CA SER A 22 13.03 1.09 -4.30
C SER A 22 13.41 1.11 -5.80
N ASN A 23 12.62 1.76 -6.65
CA ASN A 23 12.89 1.97 -8.08
C ASN A 23 13.43 3.39 -8.40
N ASN A 24 13.97 4.11 -7.41
CA ASN A 24 14.57 5.45 -7.56
C ASN A 24 13.60 6.57 -7.97
N VAL A 25 12.30 6.40 -7.73
CA VAL A 25 11.31 7.46 -7.94
C VAL A 25 11.25 8.33 -6.68
N LEU A 26 11.20 9.64 -6.89
CA LEU A 26 11.18 10.64 -5.83
C LEU A 26 9.73 11.01 -5.48
N PHE A 27 9.40 10.88 -4.20
CA PHE A 27 8.13 11.33 -3.63
C PHE A 27 8.40 12.36 -2.53
N VAL A 28 7.48 13.31 -2.37
CA VAL A 28 7.52 14.23 -1.22
C VAL A 28 6.78 13.62 -0.04
N LYS A 29 7.24 13.89 1.18
CA LYS A 29 6.56 13.42 2.38
C LYS A 29 5.26 14.20 2.64
N PRO A 30 4.30 13.64 3.42
CA PRO A 30 3.00 14.27 3.70
C PRO A 30 3.09 15.67 4.31
N GLN A 31 4.18 16.00 5.02
CA GLN A 31 4.43 17.33 5.59
C GLN A 31 4.48 18.44 4.53
N VAL A 32 4.87 18.09 3.30
CA VAL A 32 4.90 19.03 2.17
C VAL A 32 3.55 19.03 1.47
N ARG A 33 3.05 17.84 1.13
CA ARG A 33 1.78 17.66 0.42
C ARG A 33 1.24 16.26 0.61
N VAL A 34 -0.04 16.17 0.97
CA VAL A 34 -0.79 14.92 0.93
C VAL A 34 -1.32 14.70 -0.50
N GLY A 35 -1.12 13.49 -1.03
CA GLY A 35 -1.64 13.11 -2.34
C GLY A 35 -3.12 12.72 -2.28
N ILE A 36 -3.83 12.94 -3.39
CA ILE A 36 -5.25 12.59 -3.51
C ILE A 36 -5.48 11.07 -3.44
N LEU A 37 -4.60 10.27 -4.06
CA LEU A 37 -4.71 8.80 -4.03
C LEU A 37 -4.57 8.23 -2.60
N PRO A 38 -3.54 8.61 -1.80
CA PRO A 38 -3.48 8.27 -0.38
C PRO A 38 -4.75 8.64 0.40
N GLU A 39 -5.30 9.83 0.19
CA GLU A 39 -6.50 10.30 0.90
C GLU A 39 -7.75 9.45 0.57
N ILE A 40 -7.96 9.17 -0.72
CA ILE A 40 -9.05 8.27 -1.17
C ILE A 40 -8.88 6.88 -0.56
N LEU A 41 -7.68 6.32 -0.64
CA LEU A 41 -7.39 4.99 -0.12
C LEU A 41 -7.60 4.92 1.41
N GLU A 42 -7.17 5.95 2.14
CA GLU A 42 -7.37 6.04 3.58
C GLU A 42 -8.86 6.02 3.94
N ASN A 43 -9.68 6.79 3.24
CA ASN A 43 -11.13 6.81 3.46
C ASN A 43 -11.78 5.45 3.18
N ILE A 44 -11.37 4.77 2.11
CA ILE A 44 -11.85 3.42 1.76
C ILE A 44 -11.46 2.41 2.85
N LEU A 45 -10.22 2.46 3.33
CA LEU A 45 -9.72 1.57 4.38
C LEU A 45 -10.41 1.82 5.73
N ARG A 46 -10.61 3.09 6.11
CA ARG A 46 -11.37 3.47 7.32
C ARG A 46 -12.80 2.92 7.27
N LEU A 47 -13.50 3.08 6.14
CA LEU A 47 -14.83 2.52 5.96
C LEU A 47 -14.82 0.98 6.06
N ARG A 48 -13.82 0.32 5.47
CA ARG A 48 -13.66 -1.14 5.56
C ARG A 48 -13.46 -1.59 7.00
N LEU A 49 -12.65 -0.89 7.78
CA LEU A 49 -12.44 -1.19 9.20
C LEU A 49 -13.75 -1.06 9.99
N MET A 50 -14.51 0.03 9.80
CA MET A 50 -15.81 0.22 10.45
C MET A 50 -16.78 -0.92 10.15
N ILE A 51 -16.84 -1.39 8.90
CA ILE A 51 -17.72 -2.51 8.53
C ILE A 51 -17.23 -3.84 9.12
N LYS A 52 -15.91 -4.07 9.16
CA LYS A 52 -15.35 -5.26 9.82
C LYS A 52 -15.70 -5.30 11.31
N GLU A 53 -15.63 -4.16 12.00
CA GLU A 53 -16.05 -4.09 13.42
C GLU A 53 -17.54 -4.40 13.56
N LYS A 54 -18.39 -3.88 12.66
CA LYS A 54 -19.82 -4.23 12.62
C LYS A 54 -20.07 -5.72 12.35
N CYS A 55 -19.23 -6.39 11.56
CA CYS A 55 -19.34 -7.84 11.35
C CYS A 55 -19.11 -8.63 12.64
N LYS A 56 -18.20 -8.18 13.51
CA LYS A 56 -17.86 -8.89 14.76
C LYS A 56 -19.01 -8.89 15.78
N ILE A 57 -19.80 -7.82 15.79
CA ILE A 57 -20.92 -7.62 16.73
C ILE A 57 -22.30 -7.94 16.11
N ALA A 58 -22.34 -8.54 14.92
CA ALA A 58 -23.59 -8.81 14.23
C ALA A 58 -24.33 -10.03 14.82
N ASP A 59 -25.53 -9.80 15.35
CA ASP A 59 -26.30 -10.85 16.04
C ASP A 59 -26.98 -11.86 15.11
N SER A 60 -27.22 -11.50 13.85
CA SER A 60 -27.95 -12.32 12.88
C SER A 60 -27.07 -12.75 11.71
N LYS A 61 -27.14 -14.04 11.35
CA LYS A 61 -26.49 -14.59 10.14
C LYS A 61 -26.83 -13.80 8.87
N ARG A 62 -28.06 -13.29 8.76
CA ARG A 62 -28.51 -12.48 7.61
C ARG A 62 -27.82 -11.12 7.57
N ILE A 63 -27.64 -10.48 8.72
CA ILE A 63 -26.96 -9.19 8.85
C ILE A 63 -25.46 -9.39 8.58
N LEU A 64 -24.85 -10.42 9.17
CA LEU A 64 -23.46 -10.79 8.95
C LEU A 64 -23.18 -11.02 7.46
N SER A 65 -24.01 -11.81 6.77
CA SER A 65 -23.87 -12.06 5.33
C SER A 65 -23.85 -10.76 4.52
N ARG A 66 -24.79 -9.84 4.78
CA ARG A 66 -24.84 -8.54 4.10
C ARG A 66 -23.61 -7.68 4.37
N LEU A 67 -23.14 -7.64 5.63
CA LEU A 67 -21.95 -6.87 6.00
C LEU A 67 -20.68 -7.44 5.38
N THR A 68 -20.55 -8.78 5.34
CA THR A 68 -19.46 -9.47 4.66
C THR A 68 -19.44 -9.16 3.16
N SER A 69 -20.59 -9.18 2.48
CA SER A 69 -20.65 -8.77 1.07
C SER A 69 -20.21 -7.32 0.87
N ARG A 70 -20.65 -6.39 1.73
CA ARG A 70 -20.21 -4.98 1.66
C ARG A 70 -18.71 -4.82 1.90
N GLN A 71 -18.16 -5.52 2.89
CA GLN A 71 -16.73 -5.52 3.18
C GLN A 71 -15.91 -6.03 1.99
N LEU A 72 -16.40 -7.07 1.29
CA LEU A 72 -15.75 -7.61 0.11
C LEU A 72 -15.80 -6.63 -1.06
N SER A 73 -16.96 -5.99 -1.32
CA SER A 73 -17.08 -4.95 -2.35
C SER A 73 -16.10 -3.80 -2.11
N ILE A 74 -15.95 -3.35 -0.86
CA ILE A 74 -15.02 -2.26 -0.52
C ILE A 74 -13.56 -2.70 -0.70
N LYS A 75 -13.22 -3.95 -0.37
CA LYS A 75 -11.90 -4.52 -0.67
C LYS A 75 -11.62 -4.48 -2.18
N LEU A 76 -12.60 -4.84 -3.01
CA LEU A 76 -12.44 -4.81 -4.47
C LEU A 76 -12.23 -3.39 -4.98
N ILE A 77 -12.97 -2.40 -4.47
CA ILE A 77 -12.78 -0.99 -4.82
C ILE A 77 -11.35 -0.54 -4.49
N ALA A 78 -10.85 -0.86 -3.29
CA ALA A 78 -9.47 -0.52 -2.90
C ALA A 78 -8.43 -1.10 -3.88
N ASN A 79 -8.60 -2.37 -4.27
CA ASN A 79 -7.71 -3.03 -5.23
C ASN A 79 -7.76 -2.36 -6.62
N VAL A 80 -8.95 -1.94 -7.06
CA VAL A 80 -9.14 -1.27 -8.35
C VAL A 80 -8.51 0.13 -8.35
N VAL A 81 -8.57 0.87 -7.24
CA VAL A 81 -7.93 2.21 -7.16
C VAL A 81 -6.43 2.13 -7.44
N TYR A 82 -5.75 1.12 -6.89
CA TYR A 82 -4.36 0.85 -7.24
C TYR A 82 -4.21 0.43 -8.70
N GLY A 83 -5.00 -0.55 -9.17
CA GLY A 83 -4.93 -1.06 -10.55
C GLY A 83 -5.19 0.01 -11.61
N TYR A 84 -5.97 1.05 -11.30
CA TYR A 84 -6.21 2.19 -12.18
C TYR A 84 -4.92 2.97 -12.48
N THR A 85 -3.97 3.02 -11.53
CA THR A 85 -2.67 3.69 -11.73
C THR A 85 -1.76 2.94 -12.70
N SER A 86 -1.93 1.61 -12.82
CA SER A 86 -1.15 0.73 -13.70
C SER A 86 -1.78 0.51 -15.09
N ALA A 87 -3.04 0.91 -15.30
CA ALA A 87 -3.79 0.60 -16.51
C ALA A 87 -3.36 1.46 -17.71
N GLY A 88 -2.27 1.07 -18.38
CA GLY A 88 -1.73 1.79 -19.55
C GLY A 88 -2.56 1.68 -20.84
N PHE A 89 -3.42 0.68 -20.99
CA PHE A 89 -4.13 0.40 -22.26
C PHE A 89 -5.45 1.18 -22.42
N THR A 90 -6.16 1.47 -21.32
CA THR A 90 -7.45 2.19 -21.34
C THR A 90 -7.56 3.28 -20.26
N GLY A 91 -6.52 3.49 -19.45
CA GLY A 91 -6.52 4.51 -18.41
C GLY A 91 -6.35 5.91 -18.99
N HIS A 92 -7.17 6.85 -18.55
CA HIS A 92 -7.05 8.26 -18.94
C HIS A 92 -5.89 8.99 -18.24
N MET A 93 -5.26 8.35 -17.24
CA MET A 93 -4.12 8.90 -16.48
C MET A 93 -3.20 7.78 -15.95
N PRO A 94 -2.48 7.04 -16.82
CA PRO A 94 -1.55 6.02 -16.36
C PRO A 94 -0.34 6.68 -15.69
N PHE A 95 0.07 6.13 -14.54
CA PHE A 95 1.30 6.54 -13.86
C PHE A 95 2.10 5.29 -13.47
N SER A 96 2.78 4.70 -14.47
CA SER A 96 3.55 3.46 -14.33
C SER A 96 4.62 3.54 -13.25
N ASP A 97 5.30 4.70 -13.12
CA ASP A 97 6.36 4.88 -12.13
C ASP A 97 5.86 4.70 -10.69
N LEU A 98 4.62 5.13 -10.39
CA LEU A 98 3.98 4.89 -9.10
C LEU A 98 3.63 3.43 -8.90
N ALA A 99 3.06 2.78 -9.90
CA ALA A 99 2.74 1.36 -9.83
C ALA A 99 4.01 0.52 -9.58
N ASP A 100 5.07 0.76 -10.33
CA ASP A 100 6.36 0.09 -10.19
C ASP A 100 7.00 0.38 -8.82
N SER A 101 6.84 1.62 -8.32
CA SER A 101 7.31 1.99 -6.98
C SER A 101 6.60 1.18 -5.90
N ILE A 102 5.29 0.98 -6.03
CA ILE A 102 4.49 0.21 -5.07
C ILE A 102 4.90 -1.26 -5.09
N VAL A 103 5.01 -1.88 -6.27
CA VAL A 103 5.42 -3.30 -6.39
C VAL A 103 6.84 -3.51 -5.87
N SER A 104 7.77 -2.64 -6.26
CA SER A 104 9.18 -2.74 -5.85
C SER A 104 9.35 -2.53 -4.34
N THR A 105 8.62 -1.57 -3.76
CA THR A 105 8.61 -1.36 -2.30
C THR A 105 7.99 -2.54 -1.57
N GLY A 106 6.88 -3.10 -2.09
CA GLY A 106 6.26 -4.30 -1.53
C GLY A 106 7.21 -5.50 -1.52
N ARG A 107 7.90 -5.77 -2.63
CA ARG A 107 8.93 -6.84 -2.70
C ARG A 107 10.04 -6.62 -1.68
N LYS A 108 10.55 -5.39 -1.57
CA LYS A 108 11.61 -5.06 -0.61
C LYS A 108 11.17 -5.32 0.83
N ILE A 109 9.97 -4.86 1.21
CA ILE A 109 9.40 -5.13 2.53
C ILE A 109 9.31 -6.64 2.78
N LEU A 110 8.93 -7.41 1.75
CA LEU A 110 8.83 -8.86 1.91
C LEU A 110 10.19 -9.50 2.21
N GLU A 111 11.23 -9.14 1.45
CA GLU A 111 12.59 -9.63 1.63
C GLU A 111 13.18 -9.20 2.98
N ASP A 112 12.95 -7.95 3.38
CA ASP A 112 13.43 -7.41 4.66
C ASP A 112 12.74 -8.11 5.85
N THR A 113 11.46 -8.47 5.70
CA THR A 113 10.71 -9.23 6.73
C THR A 113 11.24 -10.66 6.85
N ILE A 114 11.54 -11.35 5.73
CA ILE A 114 12.15 -12.69 5.75
C ILE A 114 13.48 -12.65 6.50
N LYS A 115 14.35 -11.70 6.15
CA LYS A 115 15.64 -11.51 6.82
C LYS A 115 15.45 -11.22 8.30
N SER A 116 14.47 -10.40 8.68
CA SER A 116 14.19 -10.10 10.08
C SER A 116 13.77 -11.33 10.87
N ILE A 117 12.97 -12.22 10.28
CA ILE A 117 12.51 -13.46 10.92
C ILE A 117 13.70 -14.42 11.10
N GLU A 118 14.46 -14.67 10.04
CA GLU A 118 15.58 -15.62 10.06
C GLU A 118 16.74 -15.17 10.94
N ASN A 119 16.97 -13.85 11.05
CA ASN A 119 18.02 -13.29 11.92
C ASN A 119 17.62 -13.25 13.41
N THR A 120 16.34 -13.47 13.75
CA THR A 120 15.88 -13.46 15.14
C THR A 120 16.09 -14.83 15.77
N SER A 121 17.21 -14.99 16.48
CA SER A 121 17.66 -16.26 17.08
C SER A 121 16.69 -16.87 18.08
N GLU A 122 15.84 -16.06 18.72
CA GLU A 122 14.80 -16.50 19.67
C GLU A 122 13.70 -17.31 18.99
N TRP A 123 13.33 -16.95 17.75
CA TRP A 123 12.19 -17.56 17.06
C TRP A 123 12.55 -18.91 16.45
N LYS A 124 13.83 -19.14 16.14
CA LYS A 124 14.33 -20.36 15.47
C LYS A 124 13.46 -20.76 14.27
N ALA A 125 12.91 -19.75 13.59
CA ALA A 125 11.93 -19.92 12.54
C ALA A 125 12.59 -19.65 11.18
N SER A 126 12.18 -20.42 10.18
CA SER A 126 12.63 -20.30 8.79
C SER A 126 11.43 -20.08 7.87
N VAL A 127 11.57 -19.26 6.84
CA VAL A 127 10.47 -19.00 5.91
C VAL A 127 10.48 -20.08 4.83
N ILE A 128 9.46 -20.96 4.84
CA ILE A 128 9.32 -22.03 3.83
C ILE A 128 8.70 -21.49 2.54
N TYR A 129 7.73 -20.58 2.68
CA TYR A 129 6.97 -20.07 1.55
C TYR A 129 6.48 -18.64 1.81
N GLY A 130 6.48 -17.82 0.76
CA GLY A 130 5.89 -16.49 0.77
C GLY A 130 5.00 -16.28 -0.46
N ASP A 131 3.78 -15.80 -0.26
CA ASP A 131 2.88 -15.34 -1.32
C ASP A 131 2.43 -13.91 -1.01
N THR A 132 2.98 -12.95 -1.76
CA THR A 132 2.63 -11.52 -1.87
C THR A 132 2.48 -10.72 -0.57
N ASP A 133 1.67 -11.17 0.38
CA ASP A 133 1.43 -10.59 1.71
C ASP A 133 1.37 -11.65 2.84
N ARG A 134 1.69 -12.91 2.55
CA ARG A 134 1.60 -14.05 3.48
C ARG A 134 2.92 -14.84 3.55
N TYR A 135 3.24 -15.33 4.75
CA TYR A 135 4.38 -16.21 5.01
C TYR A 135 3.94 -17.51 5.67
N ILE A 136 4.65 -18.60 5.33
CA ILE A 136 4.58 -19.87 6.03
C ILE A 136 5.96 -20.10 6.66
N LEU A 137 5.97 -20.25 7.97
CA LEU A 137 7.17 -20.42 8.79
C LEU A 137 7.28 -21.87 9.28
N CYS A 138 8.51 -22.38 9.37
CA CYS A 138 8.88 -23.63 10.07
C CYS A 138 9.69 -23.29 11.31
#